data_AF-A0A9J6FQE6-F1
#
_entry.id   AF-A0A9J6FQE6-F1
#
_cell.length_a   1.000
_cell.length_b   1.000
_cell.length_c   1.000
_cell.angle_alpha   90.00
_cell.angle_beta   90.00
_cell.angle_gamma   90.00
#
_symmetry.space_group_name_H-M   'P 1'
#
loop_
_entity.id
_entity.type
_entity.pdbx_description
1 polymer ?
#
loop_
_entity_poly.entity_id
_entity_poly.type
_entity_poly.pdbx_seq_one_letter_code
_entity_poly.pdbx_strand_id
1 'polypeptide(L)'
;MRYQPGWLLECIIMRMKSPRLYEHVQREKILVLPSRTYLRKYMRQYESSFGFNGTVLSGIAKKTQKITEFGRHGGIILDEMKLDENFAVAAGRGKIDGFVDLGPFTTEADKSQTCDRGLVIMFQPLSGSWHQILGVFASKGNVKAPLLSKIVMEAVLLAENAGLKVDNVTCDGASWNLAMWQKFGISATAKAIKPSVPHRCEDDRRIFFSNRFPTPCEMCSQRFH
;
A
#
# COMPACT_ATOMS: atom_id res chain seq x y z
N MET A 1 33.49 15.07 0.66
CA MET A 1 33.19 14.32 -0.58
C MET A 1 31.70 14.43 -0.87
N ARG A 2 31.31 14.87 -2.07
CA ARG A 2 29.89 14.99 -2.46
C ARG A 2 29.54 13.80 -3.33
N TYR A 3 28.61 12.96 -2.87
CA TYR A 3 28.18 11.78 -3.61
C TYR A 3 27.12 12.16 -4.65
N GLN A 4 27.15 11.49 -5.80
CA GLN A 4 26.12 11.64 -6.83
C GLN A 4 24.81 10.98 -6.37
N PRO A 5 23.63 11.54 -6.71
CA PRO A 5 22.34 10.98 -6.28
C PRO A 5 22.13 9.52 -6.67
N GLY A 6 22.54 9.13 -7.89
CA GLY A 6 22.44 7.73 -8.36
C GLY A 6 23.26 6.78 -7.50
N TRP A 7 24.49 7.16 -7.15
CA TRP A 7 25.33 6.35 -6.27
C TRP A 7 24.77 6.25 -4.85
N LEU A 8 24.14 7.32 -4.34
CA LEU A 8 23.47 7.28 -3.04
C LEU A 8 22.29 6.32 -3.02
N LEU A 9 21.50 6.27 -4.10
CA LEU A 9 20.41 5.31 -4.26
C LEU A 9 20.92 3.88 -4.22
N GLU A 10 22.00 3.58 -4.96
CA GLU A 10 22.63 2.26 -4.93
C GLU A 10 23.16 1.91 -3.54
N CYS A 11 23.78 2.86 -2.84
CA CYS A 11 24.22 2.66 -1.46
C CYS A 11 23.07 2.36 -0.50
N ILE A 12 21.91 3.00 -0.69
CA ILE A 12 20.69 2.70 0.08
C ILE A 12 20.22 1.27 -0.22
N ILE A 13 20.15 0.89 -1.50
CA ILE A 13 19.72 -0.45 -1.93
C ILE A 13 20.66 -1.53 -1.37
N MET A 14 21.98 -1.34 -1.50
CA MET A 14 22.99 -2.24 -0.93
C MET A 14 22.80 -2.42 0.57
N ARG A 15 22.60 -1.31 1.30
CA ARG A 15 22.35 -1.34 2.74
C ARG A 15 21.03 -2.02 3.10
N MET A 16 19.97 -1.85 2.30
CA MET A 16 18.68 -2.53 2.51
C MET A 16 18.81 -4.04 2.31
N LYS A 17 19.60 -4.48 1.31
CA LYS A 17 19.85 -5.90 1.05
C LYS A 17 20.67 -6.56 2.16
N SER A 18 21.74 -5.90 2.63
CA SER A 18 22.55 -6.41 3.74
C SER A 18 23.25 -5.28 4.49
N PRO A 19 22.69 -4.84 5.65
CA PRO A 19 23.33 -3.81 6.48
C PRO A 19 24.72 -4.23 6.97
N ARG A 20 24.87 -5.51 7.35
CA ARG A 20 26.14 -6.06 7.86
C ARG A 20 27.24 -6.04 6.80
N LEU A 21 26.90 -6.46 5.57
CA LEU A 21 27.86 -6.43 4.47
C LEU A 21 28.25 -5.00 4.12
N TYR A 22 27.27 -4.09 4.07
CA TYR A 22 27.52 -2.68 3.80
C TYR A 22 28.48 -2.06 4.84
N GLU A 23 28.25 -2.34 6.14
CA GLU A 23 29.11 -1.86 7.23
C GLU A 23 30.51 -2.49 7.19
N HIS A 24 30.63 -3.77 6.81
CA HIS A 24 31.92 -4.43 6.61
C HIS A 24 32.72 -3.80 5.46
N VAL A 25 32.12 -3.66 4.27
CA VAL A 25 32.76 -3.05 3.09
C VAL A 25 33.21 -1.62 3.37
N GLN A 26 32.42 -0.87 4.15
CA GLN A 26 32.79 0.48 4.58
C GLN A 26 33.95 0.47 5.58
N ARG A 27 33.93 -0.41 6.58
CA ARG A 27 34.95 -0.48 7.63
C ARG A 27 36.30 -0.91 7.10
N GLU A 28 36.32 -1.96 6.27
CA GLU A 28 37.53 -2.46 5.63
C GLU A 28 37.99 -1.57 4.46
N LYS A 29 37.27 -0.46 4.19
CA LYS A 29 37.57 0.52 3.13
C LYS A 29 37.71 -0.10 1.73
N ILE A 30 37.00 -1.20 1.49
CA ILE A 30 37.00 -1.90 0.19
C ILE A 30 36.39 -0.98 -0.89
N LEU A 31 35.36 -0.21 -0.53
CA LEU A 31 34.74 0.80 -1.39
C LEU A 31 34.50 2.10 -0.61
N VAL A 32 34.47 3.21 -1.35
CA VAL A 32 34.17 4.53 -0.79
C VAL A 32 32.66 4.67 -0.59
N LEU A 33 32.19 4.27 0.59
CA LEU A 33 30.77 4.25 0.94
C LEU A 33 30.40 5.40 1.90
N PRO A 34 29.23 6.05 1.71
CA PRO A 34 28.71 7.04 2.64
C PRO A 34 28.38 6.44 4.00
N SER A 35 28.56 7.22 5.06
CA SER A 35 28.25 6.79 6.43
C SER A 35 26.76 6.54 6.63
N ARG A 36 26.42 5.71 7.62
CA ARG A 36 25.03 5.45 8.02
C ARG A 36 24.25 6.74 8.30
N THR A 37 24.89 7.71 8.95
CA THR A 37 24.29 9.01 9.27
C THR A 37 23.99 9.82 8.00
N TYR A 38 24.90 9.78 7.02
CA TYR A 38 24.70 10.45 5.75
C TYR A 38 23.53 9.85 4.97
N LEU A 39 23.48 8.51 4.85
CA LEU A 39 22.36 7.83 4.20
C LEU A 39 21.02 8.13 4.88
N ARG A 40 20.97 8.11 6.22
CA ARG A 40 19.78 8.49 6.98
C ARG A 40 19.35 9.92 6.71
N LYS A 41 20.28 10.87 6.69
CA LYS A 41 20.00 12.27 6.37
C LYS A 41 19.46 12.43 4.95
N TYR A 42 19.99 11.68 4.00
CA TYR A 42 19.50 11.68 2.62
C TYR A 42 18.09 11.07 2.51
N MET A 43 17.84 9.94 3.17
CA MET A 43 16.52 9.30 3.18
C MET A 43 15.42 10.17 3.81
N ARG A 44 15.75 11.06 4.76
CA ARG A 44 14.79 12.00 5.35
C ARG A 44 14.15 12.95 4.34
N GLN A 45 14.76 13.14 3.16
CA GLN A 45 14.17 13.95 2.09
C GLN A 45 12.94 13.28 1.46
N TYR A 46 12.83 11.96 1.58
CA TYR A 46 11.70 11.20 1.07
C TYR A 46 10.67 11.08 2.19
N GLU A 47 9.67 11.95 2.15
CA GLU A 47 8.60 11.93 3.14
C GLU A 47 7.59 10.83 2.82
N SER A 48 7.43 9.87 3.73
CA SER A 48 6.28 8.98 3.76
C SER A 48 5.26 9.51 4.75
N SER A 49 4.15 10.05 4.26
CA SER A 49 2.96 10.34 5.07
C SER A 49 1.93 9.21 4.91
N PHE A 50 1.03 9.09 5.88
CA PHE A 50 -0.17 8.28 5.71
C PHE A 50 -1.11 8.93 4.69
N GLY A 51 -2.02 8.13 4.13
CA GLY A 51 -2.86 8.48 3.01
C GLY A 51 -2.31 8.03 1.65
N PHE A 52 -2.94 8.50 0.58
CA PHE A 52 -2.48 8.28 -0.78
C PHE A 52 -1.28 9.16 -1.12
N ASN A 53 -0.26 8.58 -1.76
CA ASN A 53 0.96 9.30 -2.09
C ASN A 53 0.89 9.92 -3.50
N GLY A 54 0.63 11.23 -3.56
CA GLY A 54 0.57 11.98 -4.84
C GLY A 54 1.86 11.95 -5.66
N THR A 55 3.03 11.87 -5.01
CA THR A 55 4.32 11.75 -5.70
C THR A 55 4.43 10.41 -6.41
N VAL A 56 3.96 9.33 -5.76
CA VAL A 56 3.90 8.00 -6.37
C VAL A 56 2.91 7.99 -7.53
N LEU A 57 1.70 8.51 -7.34
CA LEU A 57 0.66 8.57 -8.38
C LEU A 57 1.11 9.37 -9.61
N SER A 58 1.78 10.51 -9.43
CA SER A 58 2.35 11.28 -10.54
C SER A 58 3.50 10.54 -11.24
N GLY A 59 4.28 9.75 -10.49
CA GLY A 59 5.29 8.85 -11.05
C GLY A 59 4.67 7.72 -11.88
N ILE A 60 3.57 7.13 -11.41
CA ILE A 60 2.78 6.13 -12.15
C ILE A 60 2.24 6.75 -13.43
N ALA A 61 1.65 7.95 -13.38
CA ALA A 61 1.11 8.65 -14.55
C ALA A 61 2.14 8.88 -15.66
N LYS A 62 3.41 9.14 -15.30
CA LYS A 62 4.51 9.24 -16.26
C LYS A 62 4.93 7.89 -16.84
N LYS A 63 4.81 6.81 -16.06
CA LYS A 63 5.15 5.46 -16.50
C LYS A 63 4.07 4.86 -17.40
N THR A 64 2.79 5.06 -17.07
CA THR A 64 1.66 4.52 -17.83
C THR A 64 1.64 5.02 -19.26
N GLN A 65 2.09 6.25 -19.53
CA GLN A 65 2.30 6.78 -20.89
C GLN A 65 3.18 5.89 -21.78
N LYS A 66 4.15 5.17 -21.19
CA LYS A 66 5.08 4.28 -21.91
C LYS A 66 4.61 2.83 -21.97
N ILE A 67 3.63 2.45 -21.13
CA ILE A 67 3.12 1.10 -21.04
C ILE A 67 1.98 0.94 -22.05
N THR A 68 1.90 -0.22 -22.68
CA THR A 68 0.78 -0.59 -23.57
C THR A 68 -0.54 -0.59 -22.80
N GLU A 69 -1.66 -0.42 -23.50
CA GLU A 69 -2.98 -0.43 -22.87
C GLU A 69 -3.20 -1.67 -22.02
N PHE A 70 -2.91 -2.86 -22.58
CA PHE A 70 -3.01 -4.13 -21.86
C PHE A 70 -2.14 -4.20 -20.59
N GLY A 71 -0.95 -3.58 -20.60
CA GLY A 71 -0.06 -3.55 -19.44
C GLY A 71 -0.52 -2.62 -18.32
N ARG A 72 -1.55 -1.80 -18.55
CA ARG A 72 -2.14 -0.90 -17.53
C ARG A 72 -3.23 -1.58 -16.71
N HIS A 73 -3.76 -2.70 -17.18
CA HIS A 73 -4.78 -3.50 -16.51
C HIS A 73 -4.23 -4.19 -15.27
N GLY A 74 -5.00 -4.17 -14.18
CA GLY A 74 -4.57 -4.65 -12.88
C GLY A 74 -5.67 -4.67 -11.83
N GLY A 75 -5.31 -5.12 -10.64
CA GLY A 75 -6.16 -5.15 -9.47
C GLY A 75 -5.61 -4.29 -8.34
N ILE A 76 -6.50 -3.84 -7.47
CA ILE A 76 -6.14 -3.29 -6.16
C ILE A 76 -6.18 -4.42 -5.14
N ILE A 77 -5.12 -4.56 -4.36
CA ILE A 77 -5.06 -5.48 -3.23
C ILE A 77 -5.08 -4.65 -1.95
N LEU A 78 -5.92 -5.08 -1.01
CA LEU A 78 -6.00 -4.53 0.33
C LEU A 78 -5.54 -5.57 1.35
N ASP A 79 -4.69 -5.15 2.26
CA ASP A 79 -4.23 -5.99 3.37
C ASP A 79 -4.10 -5.14 4.64
N GLU A 80 -4.50 -5.71 5.77
CA GLU A 80 -4.33 -5.10 7.09
C GLU A 80 -3.20 -5.82 7.84
N MET A 81 -2.20 -5.08 8.28
CA MET A 81 -1.13 -5.61 9.14
C MET A 81 -1.29 -5.11 10.57
N LYS A 82 -1.10 -6.01 11.55
CA LYS A 82 -1.02 -5.63 12.95
C LYS A 82 0.29 -4.89 13.21
N LEU A 83 0.21 -3.78 13.92
CA LEU A 83 1.34 -2.98 14.38
C LEU A 83 1.43 -3.07 15.90
N ASP A 84 2.65 -2.97 16.42
CA ASP A 84 2.85 -2.80 17.86
C ASP A 84 2.53 -1.35 18.23
N GLU A 85 1.69 -1.15 19.24
CA GLU A 85 1.34 0.17 19.73
C GLU A 85 2.58 0.83 20.35
N ASN A 86 3.13 1.83 19.68
CA ASN A 86 4.29 2.55 20.17
C ASN A 86 4.28 4.00 19.71
N PHE A 87 4.75 4.89 20.58
CA PHE A 87 4.97 6.29 20.26
C PHE A 87 6.43 6.50 19.90
N ALA A 88 6.67 6.99 18.69
CA ALA A 88 7.99 7.43 18.27
C ALA A 88 7.97 8.93 18.01
N VAL A 89 8.83 9.68 18.69
CA VAL A 89 9.05 11.08 18.30
C VAL A 89 9.84 11.06 16.99
N ALA A 90 9.22 11.55 15.91
CA ALA A 90 9.88 11.67 14.61
C ALA A 90 11.02 12.69 14.74
N ALA A 91 12.25 12.20 14.95
CA ALA A 91 13.43 13.03 15.15
C ALA A 91 13.67 13.94 13.93
N GLY A 92 13.25 15.20 14.05
CA GLY A 92 13.36 16.23 13.01
C GLY A 92 12.04 16.90 12.60
N ARG A 93 10.87 16.35 12.98
CA ARG A 93 9.55 16.93 12.65
C ARG A 93 8.80 17.52 13.84
N GLY A 94 9.21 17.21 15.07
CA GLY A 94 8.44 17.56 16.27
C GLY A 94 7.06 16.90 16.34
N LYS A 95 6.75 16.00 15.39
CA LYS A 95 5.51 15.21 15.34
C LYS A 95 5.74 13.89 16.07
N ILE A 96 4.75 13.47 16.84
CA ILE A 96 4.71 12.15 17.45
C ILE A 96 4.04 11.23 16.41
N ASP A 97 4.77 10.20 16.00
CA ASP A 97 4.25 9.10 15.19
C ASP A 97 3.68 8.02 16.13
N GLY A 98 2.67 7.29 15.65
CA GLY A 98 1.99 6.24 16.44
C GLY A 98 0.50 6.52 16.70
N PHE A 99 -0.04 7.63 16.21
CA PHE A 99 -1.48 7.91 16.24
C PHE A 99 -2.20 7.36 15.00
N VAL A 100 -3.52 7.21 15.11
CA VAL A 100 -4.40 6.92 13.98
C VAL A 100 -4.29 8.03 12.93
N ASP A 101 -4.05 7.63 11.68
CA ASP A 101 -3.95 8.53 10.54
C ASP A 101 -4.57 7.84 9.31
N LEU A 102 -5.82 8.22 9.07
CA LEU A 102 -6.66 7.78 7.96
C LEU A 102 -6.70 8.85 6.85
N GLY A 103 -5.74 9.79 6.85
CA GLY A 103 -5.68 10.91 5.93
C GLY A 103 -6.90 11.84 6.06
N PRO A 104 -7.62 12.15 4.97
CA PRO A 104 -8.75 13.09 5.01
C PRO A 104 -9.96 12.56 5.80
N PHE A 105 -9.96 11.28 6.18
CA PHE A 105 -11.05 10.64 6.88
C PHE A 105 -10.86 10.53 8.40
N THR A 106 -9.75 11.03 8.93
CA THR A 106 -9.47 10.99 10.37
C THR A 106 -10.42 11.91 11.12
N THR A 107 -11.17 11.36 12.08
CA THR A 107 -12.01 12.16 12.96
C THR A 107 -11.17 12.78 14.09
N GLU A 108 -11.62 13.90 14.67
CA GLU A 108 -10.92 14.53 15.79
C GLU A 108 -10.75 13.58 17.00
N ALA A 109 -11.69 12.65 17.19
CA ALA A 109 -11.63 11.63 18.24
C ALA A 109 -10.57 10.54 17.98
N ASP A 110 -10.19 10.32 16.72
CA ASP A 110 -9.21 9.31 16.33
C ASP A 110 -7.78 9.85 16.44
N LYS A 111 -7.56 11.15 16.24
CA LYS A 111 -6.21 11.77 16.24
C LYS A 111 -5.42 11.58 17.53
N SER A 112 -6.12 11.35 18.65
CA SER A 112 -5.50 11.13 19.96
C SER A 112 -5.31 9.66 20.31
N GLN A 113 -5.80 8.73 19.49
CA GLN A 113 -5.71 7.29 19.73
C GLN A 113 -4.45 6.70 19.10
N THR A 114 -3.84 5.72 19.78
CA THR A 114 -2.75 4.93 19.22
C THR A 114 -3.22 4.12 18.02
N CYS A 115 -2.40 3.95 16.99
CA CYS A 115 -2.70 2.96 15.95
C CYS A 115 -2.18 1.57 16.38
N ASP A 116 -2.93 0.53 16.04
CA ASP A 116 -2.58 -0.88 16.25
C ASP A 116 -2.60 -1.66 14.93
N ARG A 117 -3.02 -1.02 13.83
CA ARG A 117 -3.09 -1.61 12.49
C ARG A 117 -2.66 -0.64 11.41
N GLY A 118 -2.07 -1.19 10.35
CA GLY A 118 -1.77 -0.51 9.12
C GLY A 118 -2.57 -1.13 7.96
N LEU A 119 -3.44 -0.36 7.34
CA LEU A 119 -4.10 -0.72 6.09
C LEU A 119 -3.21 -0.31 4.92
N VAL A 120 -2.83 -1.27 4.09
CA VAL A 120 -2.03 -1.03 2.88
C VAL A 120 -2.88 -1.28 1.65
N ILE A 121 -2.84 -0.32 0.72
CA ILE A 121 -3.50 -0.41 -0.58
C ILE A 121 -2.44 -0.41 -1.65
N MET A 122 -2.38 -1.51 -2.41
CA MET A 122 -1.40 -1.69 -3.47
C MET A 122 -2.08 -2.02 -4.80
N PHE A 123 -1.45 -1.60 -5.89
CA PHE A 123 -1.82 -2.01 -7.24
C PHE A 123 -0.94 -3.16 -7.71
N GLN A 124 -1.58 -4.18 -8.27
CA GLN A 124 -0.93 -5.31 -8.95
C GLN A 124 -1.41 -5.35 -10.41
N PRO A 125 -0.52 -5.18 -11.40
CA PRO A 125 -0.86 -5.36 -12.81
C PRO A 125 -1.20 -6.83 -13.10
N LEU A 126 -2.09 -7.06 -14.07
CA LEU A 126 -2.34 -8.39 -14.62
C LEU A 126 -1.18 -8.86 -15.50
N SER A 127 -0.53 -7.92 -16.18
CA SER A 127 0.63 -8.17 -17.03
C SER A 127 1.87 -7.48 -16.46
N GLY A 128 2.82 -8.28 -15.98
CA GLY A 128 4.08 -7.82 -15.42
C GLY A 128 4.28 -8.22 -13.95
N SER A 129 5.53 -8.19 -13.51
CA SER A 129 5.94 -8.59 -12.15
C SER A 129 6.36 -7.38 -11.32
N TRP A 130 5.45 -6.42 -11.15
CA TRP A 130 5.68 -5.26 -10.30
C TRP A 130 4.47 -5.02 -9.39
N HIS A 131 4.71 -4.35 -8.27
CA HIS A 131 3.65 -3.95 -7.34
C HIS A 131 3.95 -2.55 -6.87
N GLN A 132 2.91 -1.75 -6.68
CA GLN A 132 3.08 -0.38 -6.19
C GLN A 132 2.08 -0.07 -5.09
N ILE A 133 2.60 0.34 -3.95
CA ILE A 133 1.76 0.87 -2.86
C ILE A 133 1.20 2.21 -3.32
N LEU A 134 -0.12 2.34 -3.32
CA LEU A 134 -0.85 3.56 -3.65
C LEU A 134 -1.07 4.42 -2.39
N GLY A 135 -1.37 3.76 -1.27
CA GLY A 135 -1.61 4.44 0.01
C GLY A 135 -1.43 3.52 1.20
N VAL A 136 -1.12 4.13 2.34
CA VAL A 136 -0.98 3.46 3.63
C VAL A 136 -1.75 4.27 4.67
N PHE A 137 -2.55 3.60 5.48
CA PHE A 137 -3.37 4.24 6.51
C PHE A 137 -3.12 3.56 7.85
N ALA A 138 -3.06 4.33 8.93
CA ALA A 138 -2.94 3.82 10.29
C ALA A 138 -4.31 3.88 10.96
N SER A 139 -4.77 2.77 11.54
CA SER A 139 -6.06 2.67 12.22
C SER A 139 -5.93 2.10 13.64
N LYS A 140 -6.95 2.36 14.46
CA LYS A 140 -7.22 1.65 15.71
C LYS A 140 -8.32 0.63 15.46
N GLY A 141 -7.99 -0.65 15.57
CA GLY A 141 -8.85 -1.75 15.16
C GLY A 141 -9.14 -1.77 13.65
N ASN A 142 -10.12 -2.58 13.27
CA ASN A 142 -10.51 -2.78 11.88
C ASN A 142 -11.14 -1.50 11.32
N VAL A 143 -10.80 -1.15 10.08
CA VAL A 143 -11.46 -0.02 9.41
C VAL A 143 -12.91 -0.39 9.14
N LYS A 144 -13.85 0.45 9.61
CA LYS A 144 -15.29 0.19 9.43
C LYS A 144 -15.65 0.14 7.95
N ALA A 145 -16.51 -0.81 7.57
CA ALA A 145 -16.91 -1.04 6.19
C ALA A 145 -17.35 0.21 5.38
N PRO A 146 -18.13 1.17 5.94
CA PRO A 146 -18.51 2.39 5.19
C PRO A 146 -17.33 3.32 4.89
N LEU A 147 -16.30 3.31 5.75
CA LEU A 147 -15.10 4.11 5.53
C LEU A 147 -14.14 3.39 4.58
N LEU A 148 -13.97 2.09 4.78
CA LEU A 148 -13.14 1.25 3.92
C LEU A 148 -13.62 1.32 2.46
N SER A 149 -14.94 1.27 2.22
CA SER A 149 -15.49 1.40 0.86
C SER A 149 -15.18 2.76 0.23
N LYS A 150 -15.17 3.86 1.00
CA LYS A 150 -14.77 5.19 0.49
C LYS A 150 -13.30 5.20 0.10
N ILE A 151 -12.43 4.67 0.97
CA ILE A 151 -10.99 4.59 0.72
C ILE A 151 -10.71 3.75 -0.55
N VAL A 152 -11.35 2.59 -0.69
CA VAL A 152 -11.19 1.73 -1.87
C VAL A 152 -11.64 2.46 -3.14
N MET A 153 -12.79 3.14 -3.11
CA MET A 153 -13.24 3.90 -4.27
C MET A 153 -12.28 5.04 -4.63
N GLU A 154 -11.76 5.75 -3.64
CA GLU A 154 -10.77 6.79 -3.89
C GLU A 154 -9.49 6.21 -4.50
N ALA A 155 -9.03 5.04 -4.02
CA ALA A 155 -7.90 4.34 -4.63
C ALA A 155 -8.14 3.97 -6.10
N VAL A 156 -9.34 3.48 -6.44
CA VAL A 156 -9.75 3.18 -7.82
C VAL A 156 -9.69 4.44 -8.67
N LEU A 157 -10.30 5.53 -8.21
CA LEU A 157 -10.34 6.80 -8.95
C LEU A 157 -8.95 7.38 -9.16
N LEU A 158 -8.09 7.37 -8.13
CA LEU A 158 -6.73 7.88 -8.23
C LEU A 158 -5.84 7.02 -9.14
N ALA A 159 -6.00 5.69 -9.13
CA ALA A 159 -5.29 4.80 -10.04
C ALA A 159 -5.72 5.03 -11.50
N GLU A 160 -7.02 5.12 -11.75
CA GLU A 160 -7.58 5.41 -13.09
C GLU A 160 -7.15 6.80 -13.60
N ASN A 161 -7.14 7.82 -12.73
CA ASN A 161 -6.62 9.15 -13.07
C ASN A 161 -5.12 9.14 -13.39
N ALA A 162 -4.34 8.21 -12.81
CA ALA A 162 -2.94 7.99 -13.16
C ALA A 162 -2.76 7.16 -14.45
N GLY A 163 -3.85 6.80 -15.14
CA GLY A 163 -3.83 6.02 -16.37
C GLY A 163 -3.64 4.52 -16.17
N LEU A 164 -3.83 4.00 -14.96
CA LEU A 164 -3.97 2.56 -14.73
C LEU A 164 -5.42 2.14 -15.02
N LYS A 165 -5.64 0.84 -15.23
CA LYS A 165 -6.96 0.26 -15.44
C LYS A 165 -7.24 -0.75 -14.33
N VAL A 166 -8.18 -0.43 -13.44
CA VAL A 166 -8.53 -1.26 -12.28
C VAL A 166 -9.69 -2.19 -12.64
N ASP A 167 -9.40 -3.49 -12.75
CA ASP A 167 -10.36 -4.51 -13.14
C ASP A 167 -10.84 -5.34 -11.95
N ASN A 168 -10.03 -5.44 -10.88
CA ASN A 168 -10.44 -6.16 -9.67
C ASN A 168 -10.01 -5.48 -8.37
N VAL A 169 -10.73 -5.82 -7.30
CA VAL A 169 -10.41 -5.47 -5.92
C VAL A 169 -10.30 -6.79 -5.15
N THR A 170 -9.13 -7.04 -4.57
CA THR A 170 -8.83 -8.25 -3.83
C THR A 170 -8.55 -7.92 -2.36
N CYS A 171 -9.19 -8.63 -1.46
CA CYS A 171 -8.95 -8.53 -0.01
C CYS A 171 -9.09 -9.91 0.65
N ASP A 172 -8.72 -10.04 1.92
CA ASP A 172 -9.00 -11.26 2.67
C ASP A 172 -10.51 -11.48 2.90
N GLY A 173 -10.87 -12.66 3.40
CA GLY A 173 -12.24 -13.05 3.69
C GLY A 173 -12.75 -12.57 5.05
N ALA A 174 -12.12 -11.57 5.67
CA ALA A 174 -12.53 -11.09 6.99
C ALA A 174 -13.93 -10.46 6.97
N SER A 175 -14.64 -10.53 8.10
CA SER A 175 -16.05 -10.11 8.20
C SER A 175 -16.27 -8.63 7.84
N TRP A 176 -15.33 -7.74 8.16
CA TRP A 176 -15.41 -6.32 7.81
C TRP A 176 -15.16 -6.08 6.31
N ASN A 177 -14.33 -6.89 5.66
CA ASN A 177 -14.10 -6.84 4.22
C ASN A 177 -15.32 -7.35 3.44
N LEU A 178 -15.97 -8.41 3.92
CA LEU A 178 -17.26 -8.85 3.39
C LEU A 178 -18.37 -7.80 3.61
N ALA A 179 -18.38 -7.11 4.75
CA ALA A 179 -19.31 -6.00 4.99
C ALA A 179 -19.05 -4.81 4.06
N MET A 180 -17.79 -4.55 3.69
CA MET A 180 -17.44 -3.57 2.65
C MET A 180 -17.99 -4.01 1.29
N TRP A 181 -17.87 -5.28 0.90
CA TRP A 181 -18.42 -5.80 -0.37
C TRP A 181 -19.92 -5.56 -0.47
N GLN A 182 -20.67 -5.78 0.62
CA GLN A 182 -22.09 -5.48 0.66
C GLN A 182 -22.40 -4.00 0.40
N LYS A 183 -21.52 -3.06 0.80
CA LYS A 183 -21.67 -1.63 0.48
C LYS A 183 -21.50 -1.32 -1.01
N PHE A 184 -20.78 -2.16 -1.72
CA PHE A 184 -20.72 -2.12 -3.19
C PHE A 184 -21.90 -2.85 -3.84
N GLY A 185 -22.76 -3.52 -3.08
CA GLY A 185 -23.83 -4.36 -3.62
C GLY A 185 -23.30 -5.66 -4.24
N ILE A 186 -22.13 -6.10 -3.79
CA ILE A 186 -21.54 -7.42 -4.07
C ILE A 186 -22.12 -8.41 -3.07
N SER A 187 -22.57 -9.56 -3.58
CA SER A 187 -23.12 -10.63 -2.75
C SER A 187 -22.82 -11.99 -3.35
N ALA A 188 -22.56 -12.97 -2.49
CA ALA A 188 -22.41 -14.36 -2.88
C ALA A 188 -23.28 -15.20 -1.94
N THR A 189 -24.43 -15.63 -2.46
CA THR A 189 -25.37 -16.51 -1.77
C THR A 189 -25.47 -17.81 -2.56
N ALA A 190 -25.82 -18.92 -1.92
CA ALA A 190 -26.02 -20.22 -2.59
C ALA A 190 -26.97 -20.17 -3.81
N LYS A 191 -27.85 -19.17 -3.88
CA LYS A 191 -28.83 -18.97 -4.96
C LYS A 191 -28.39 -17.99 -6.05
N ALA A 192 -27.49 -17.05 -5.73
CA ALA A 192 -27.10 -15.98 -6.65
C ALA A 192 -25.74 -15.40 -6.27
N ILE A 193 -24.88 -15.23 -7.27
CA ILE A 193 -23.57 -14.61 -7.12
C ILE A 193 -23.55 -13.34 -7.96
N LYS A 194 -23.28 -12.21 -7.31
CA LYS A 194 -23.05 -10.92 -7.94
C LYS A 194 -21.63 -10.46 -7.61
N PRO A 195 -20.64 -10.84 -8.44
CA PRO A 195 -19.22 -10.66 -8.13
C PRO A 195 -18.66 -9.32 -8.61
N SER A 196 -19.45 -8.51 -9.31
CA SER A 196 -18.97 -7.26 -9.91
C SER A 196 -19.99 -6.13 -9.93
N VAL A 197 -19.45 -4.91 -10.00
CA VAL A 197 -20.20 -3.66 -10.16
C VAL A 197 -19.75 -2.92 -11.42
N PRO A 198 -20.63 -2.10 -12.02
CA PRO A 198 -20.23 -1.18 -13.08
C PRO A 198 -19.09 -0.26 -12.61
N HIS A 199 -18.12 -0.03 -13.48
CA HIS A 199 -17.00 0.86 -13.21
C HIS A 199 -17.47 2.32 -13.25
N ARG A 200 -17.08 3.13 -12.27
CA ARG A 200 -17.59 4.52 -12.18
C ARG A 200 -17.00 5.49 -13.21
N CYS A 201 -15.83 5.15 -13.77
CA CYS A 201 -15.19 5.98 -14.79
C CYS A 201 -15.59 5.60 -16.23
N GLU A 202 -16.04 4.38 -16.47
CA GLU A 202 -16.29 3.83 -17.82
C GLU A 202 -17.46 2.84 -17.75
N ASP A 203 -18.58 3.13 -18.44
CA ASP A 203 -19.82 2.36 -18.31
C ASP A 203 -19.71 0.92 -18.83
N ASP A 204 -18.82 0.66 -19.80
CA ASP A 204 -18.61 -0.67 -20.39
C ASP A 204 -17.75 -1.60 -19.53
N ARG A 205 -17.08 -1.07 -18.49
CA ARG A 205 -16.20 -1.85 -17.62
C ARG A 205 -16.86 -2.21 -16.31
N ARG A 206 -16.33 -3.26 -15.70
CA ARG A 206 -16.78 -3.75 -14.39
C ARG A 206 -15.60 -3.96 -13.47
N ILE A 207 -15.82 -3.71 -12.19
CA ILE A 207 -14.87 -4.01 -11.12
C ILE A 207 -15.32 -5.31 -10.47
N PHE A 208 -14.45 -6.32 -10.50
CA PHE A 208 -14.68 -7.61 -9.86
C PHE A 208 -14.12 -7.62 -8.44
N PHE A 209 -14.85 -8.21 -7.49
CA PHE A 209 -14.41 -8.36 -6.12
C PHE A 209 -14.05 -9.81 -5.87
N SER A 210 -12.82 -10.06 -5.42
CA SER A 210 -12.28 -11.40 -5.18
C SER A 210 -11.68 -11.54 -3.79
N ASN A 211 -11.81 -12.72 -3.21
CA ASN A 211 -11.09 -13.07 -2.00
C ASN A 211 -9.66 -13.46 -2.38
N ARG A 212 -8.69 -13.04 -1.58
CA ARG A 212 -7.33 -13.56 -1.65
C ARG A 212 -7.36 -15.00 -1.16
N PHE A 213 -7.38 -15.95 -2.08
CA PHE A 213 -7.25 -17.36 -1.72
C PHE A 213 -5.83 -17.58 -1.19
N PRO A 214 -5.68 -18.05 0.06
CA PRO A 214 -4.39 -18.50 0.52
C PRO A 214 -3.98 -19.71 -0.33
N THR A 215 -2.67 -19.97 -0.42
CA THR A 215 -2.18 -21.12 -1.18
C THR A 215 -2.86 -22.41 -0.69
N PRO A 216 -3.08 -23.43 -1.54
CA PRO A 216 -3.82 -24.64 -1.16
C PRO A 216 -3.37 -25.28 0.17
N CYS A 217 -2.10 -25.16 0.52
CA CYS A 217 -1.53 -25.63 1.80
C CYS A 217 -2.13 -24.93 3.03
N GLU A 218 -2.36 -23.62 2.98
CA GLU A 218 -2.94 -22.85 4.10
C GLU A 218 -4.42 -23.17 4.29
N MET A 219 -5.16 -23.46 3.21
CA MET A 219 -6.56 -23.91 3.29
C MET A 219 -6.72 -25.29 3.94
N CYS A 220 -5.76 -26.20 3.73
CA CYS A 220 -5.73 -27.47 4.45
C CYS A 220 -5.48 -27.25 5.95
N SER A 221 -4.55 -26.37 6.33
CA SER A 221 -4.25 -26.12 7.75
C SER A 221 -5.43 -25.52 8.53
N GLN A 222 -6.27 -24.70 7.91
CA GLN A 222 -7.40 -24.04 8.59
C GLN A 222 -8.66 -24.91 8.71
N ARG A 223 -8.75 -26.03 7.97
CA ARG A 223 -9.89 -26.97 8.04
C ARG A 223 -9.71 -28.11 9.05
N PHE A 224 -8.53 -28.25 9.66
CA PHE A 224 -8.21 -29.32 10.61
C PHE A 224 -8.08 -28.86 12.07
N HIS A 225 -8.68 -27.71 12.42
CA HIS A 225 -8.82 -27.26 13.80
C HIS A 225 -10.29 -27.00 14.15
#